data_AF-A0A3R6NF59-F1
#
_entry.id   AF-A0A3R6NF59-F1
#
_cell.length_a   1.000
_cell.length_b   1.000
_cell.length_c   1.000
_cell.angle_alpha   90.00
_cell.angle_beta   90.00
_cell.angle_gamma   90.00
#
_symmetry.space_group_name_H-M   'P 1'
#
loop_
_entity.id
_entity.type
_entity.pdbx_description
1 polymer ?
#
loop_
_entity_poly.entity_id
_entity_poly.type
_entity_poly.pdbx_seq_one_letter_code
_entity_poly.pdbx_strand_id
1 'polypeptide(L)'
;MKKYWETGEKNDFGKECYKLHFSQFYEEDDENVVAGFVQDETDENIFIYVSKELNVEYDTLFADSIEDAKHQIEDMLIDHWNDEIDYLENRIKSFQDEE
;
A
#
# COMPACT_ATOMS: atom_id res chain seq x y z
N MET A 1 -15.01 -9.10 -1.03
CA MET A 1 -13.71 -8.40 -1.03
C MET A 1 -12.77 -9.14 -0.11
N LYS A 2 -11.59 -9.51 -0.60
CA LYS A 2 -10.57 -10.20 0.20
C LYS A 2 -9.25 -9.43 0.08
N LYS A 3 -8.78 -8.92 1.21
CA LYS A 3 -7.40 -8.45 1.38
C LYS A 3 -6.53 -9.65 1.75
N TYR A 4 -5.37 -9.82 1.12
CA TYR A 4 -4.38 -10.81 1.55
C TYR A 4 -2.96 -10.41 1.15
N TRP A 5 -1.99 -10.90 1.92
CA TRP A 5 -0.56 -10.79 1.60
C TRP A 5 -0.10 -12.04 0.86
N GLU A 6 0.56 -11.83 -0.29
CA GLU A 6 1.27 -12.86 -1.04
C GLU A 6 2.77 -12.74 -0.77
N THR A 7 3.44 -13.88 -0.53
CA THR A 7 4.89 -13.98 -0.55
C THR A 7 5.31 -14.40 -1.94
N GLY A 8 5.89 -13.47 -2.69
CA GLY A 8 6.37 -13.67 -4.05
C GLY A 8 7.77 -14.26 -4.12
N GLU A 9 8.33 -14.26 -5.32
CA GLU A 9 9.70 -14.73 -5.56
C GLU A 9 10.73 -13.85 -4.84
N LYS A 10 11.87 -14.48 -4.52
CA LYS A 10 13.01 -13.75 -3.97
C LYS A 10 13.63 -12.86 -5.02
N ASN A 11 14.06 -11.67 -4.62
CA ASN A 11 14.84 -10.79 -5.49
C ASN A 11 16.26 -11.36 -5.74
N ASP A 12 17.05 -10.65 -6.55
CA ASP A 12 18.43 -11.03 -6.89
C ASP A 12 19.36 -11.16 -5.66
N PHE A 13 18.96 -10.58 -4.52
CA PHE A 13 19.67 -10.63 -3.23
C PHE A 13 19.16 -11.75 -2.31
N GLY A 14 18.20 -12.57 -2.76
CA GLY A 14 17.64 -13.67 -1.99
C GLY A 14 16.64 -13.24 -0.90
N LYS A 15 16.17 -11.99 -0.92
CA LYS A 15 15.16 -11.45 0.00
C LYS A 15 13.76 -11.71 -0.53
N GLU A 16 12.85 -12.11 0.35
CA GLU A 16 11.46 -12.37 0.00
C GLU A 16 10.73 -11.07 -0.33
N CYS A 17 10.01 -11.06 -1.46
CA CYS A 17 9.15 -9.94 -1.83
C CYS A 17 7.73 -10.21 -1.35
N TYR A 18 7.10 -9.23 -0.71
CA TYR A 18 5.72 -9.32 -0.24
C TYR A 18 4.83 -8.38 -1.06
N LYS A 19 3.62 -8.83 -1.40
CA LYS A 19 2.64 -8.04 -2.15
C LYS A 19 1.30 -8.05 -1.43
N LEU A 20 0.70 -6.89 -1.26
CA LEU A 20 -0.65 -6.74 -0.72
C LEU A 20 -1.65 -6.72 -1.86
N HIS A 21 -2.53 -7.70 -1.86
CA HIS A 21 -3.63 -7.81 -2.80
C HIS A 21 -4.93 -7.32 -2.15
N PHE A 22 -5.65 -6.46 -2.86
CA PHE A 22 -6.97 -6.00 -2.46
C PHE A 22 -7.89 -5.87 -3.67
N SER A 23 -8.94 -6.71 -3.71
CA SER A 23 -9.95 -6.67 -4.78
C SER A 23 -10.87 -5.47 -4.62
N GLN A 24 -10.72 -4.45 -5.46
CA GLN A 24 -11.68 -3.35 -5.55
C GLN A 24 -12.98 -3.81 -6.25
N PHE A 25 -14.09 -3.11 -6.02
CA PHE A 25 -15.46 -3.59 -6.22
C PHE A 25 -15.83 -4.13 -7.63
N TYR A 26 -15.00 -3.94 -8.69
CA TYR A 26 -15.33 -4.33 -10.06
C TYR A 26 -14.17 -4.75 -10.99
N GLU A 27 -12.94 -4.94 -10.51
CA GLU A 27 -11.81 -5.30 -11.41
C GLU A 27 -11.61 -6.82 -11.46
N GLU A 28 -11.91 -7.43 -12.62
CA GLU A 28 -11.65 -8.85 -12.94
C GLU A 28 -10.19 -9.11 -13.39
N ASP A 29 -9.32 -8.11 -13.36
CA ASP A 29 -7.93 -8.26 -13.81
C ASP A 29 -6.95 -8.53 -12.66
N ASP A 30 -5.89 -9.29 -12.98
CA ASP A 30 -4.85 -9.83 -12.09
C ASP A 30 -3.98 -8.76 -11.39
N GLU A 31 -4.22 -7.45 -11.60
CA GLU A 31 -3.44 -6.35 -11.01
C GLU A 31 -4.08 -5.77 -9.73
N ASN A 32 -4.58 -6.62 -8.84
CA ASN A 32 -5.13 -6.22 -7.54
C ASN A 32 -4.04 -5.84 -6.50
N VAL A 33 -2.80 -5.57 -6.92
CA VAL A 33 -1.68 -5.27 -6.01
C VAL A 33 -1.69 -3.79 -5.68
N VAL A 34 -1.99 -3.46 -4.42
CA VAL A 34 -2.04 -2.07 -3.94
C VAL A 34 -0.72 -1.62 -3.31
N ALA A 35 0.08 -2.56 -2.83
CA ALA A 35 1.42 -2.28 -2.31
C ALA A 35 2.31 -3.51 -2.41
N GLY A 36 3.63 -3.30 -2.39
CA GLY A 36 4.59 -4.37 -2.22
C GLY A 36 5.83 -3.86 -1.49
N PHE A 37 6.54 -4.77 -0.82
CA PHE A 37 7.77 -4.41 -0.13
C PHE A 37 8.76 -5.56 -0.08
N VAL A 38 10.02 -5.22 0.19
CA VAL A 38 11.13 -6.15 0.40
C VAL A 38 12.02 -5.62 1.52
N GLN A 39 12.60 -6.53 2.31
CA GLN A 39 13.58 -6.13 3.33
C GLN A 39 14.87 -5.66 2.65
N ASP A 40 15.48 -4.61 3.19
CA ASP A 40 16.79 -4.15 2.77
C ASP A 40 17.85 -5.25 2.91
N GLU A 41 18.89 -5.17 2.08
CA GLU A 41 19.99 -6.15 2.10
C GLU A 41 20.81 -6.04 3.38
N THR A 42 21.04 -4.81 3.85
CA THR A 42 22.07 -4.46 4.83
C THR A 42 21.52 -4.16 6.21
N ASP A 43 20.26 -3.74 6.32
CA ASP A 43 19.60 -3.43 7.58
C ASP A 43 18.30 -4.23 7.73
N GLU A 44 18.17 -4.97 8.83
CA GLU A 44 17.01 -5.82 9.09
C GLU A 44 15.73 -5.05 9.42
N ASN A 45 15.85 -3.78 9.83
CA ASN A 45 14.73 -2.93 10.22
C ASN A 45 14.28 -1.97 9.11
N ILE A 46 14.95 -2.03 7.95
CA ILE A 46 14.65 -1.20 6.78
C ILE A 46 13.96 -2.07 5.74
N PHE A 47 12.86 -1.56 5.21
CA PHE A 47 12.12 -2.16 4.11
C PHE A 47 11.98 -1.13 2.99
N ILE A 48 12.08 -1.59 1.76
CA ILE A 48 11.82 -0.78 0.56
C ILE A 48 10.45 -1.16 0.05
N TYR A 49 9.55 -0.18 -0.06
CA TYR A 49 8.18 -0.41 -0.48
C TYR A 49 7.78 0.42 -1.71
N VAL A 50 6.80 -0.10 -2.42
CA VAL A 50 6.18 0.52 -3.59
C VAL A 50 4.67 0.47 -3.39
N SER A 51 3.97 1.52 -3.80
CA SER A 51 2.50 1.52 -3.83
C SER A 51 2.02 2.50 -4.88
N LYS A 52 1.26 1.98 -5.84
CA LYS A 52 0.60 2.81 -6.87
C LYS A 52 -0.47 3.69 -6.25
N GLU A 53 -1.25 3.15 -5.31
CA GLU A 53 -2.29 3.89 -4.58
C GLU A 53 -1.70 5.08 -3.84
N LEU A 54 -0.59 4.88 -3.11
CA LEU A 54 0.09 5.97 -2.39
C LEU A 54 0.97 6.85 -3.29
N ASN A 55 1.06 6.54 -4.59
CA ASN A 55 1.99 7.16 -5.54
C ASN A 55 3.46 7.17 -5.05
N VAL A 56 3.91 6.03 -4.53
CA VAL A 56 5.27 5.81 -4.00
C VAL A 56 6.04 4.80 -4.84
N GLU A 57 7.22 5.21 -5.30
CA GLU A 57 8.19 4.38 -6.02
C GLU A 57 9.47 4.21 -5.20
N TYR A 58 9.62 3.07 -4.50
CA TYR A 58 10.82 2.64 -3.79
C TYR A 58 11.25 3.54 -2.63
N ASP A 59 10.32 3.81 -1.73
CA ASP A 59 10.62 4.55 -0.50
C ASP A 59 10.95 3.62 0.67
N THR A 60 11.52 4.18 1.72
CA THR A 60 11.96 3.47 2.91
C THR A 60 10.89 3.44 3.98
N LEU A 61 10.66 2.25 4.55
CA LEU A 61 9.81 2.01 5.71
C LEU A 61 10.66 1.42 6.84
N PHE A 62 10.60 2.01 8.03
CA PHE A 62 11.25 1.48 9.23
C PHE A 62 10.25 0.61 9.99
N ALA A 63 10.58 -0.65 10.21
CA ALA A 63 9.71 -1.59 10.92
C ALA A 63 10.53 -2.62 11.69
N ASP A 64 10.02 -3.05 12.84
CA ASP A 64 10.71 -4.02 13.72
C ASP A 64 10.62 -5.46 13.17
N SER A 65 9.71 -5.72 12.23
CA SER A 65 9.51 -7.03 11.61
C SER A 65 8.72 -6.94 10.31
N ILE A 66 8.68 -8.05 9.56
CA ILE A 66 7.83 -8.19 8.36
C ILE A 66 6.36 -7.93 8.70
N GLU A 67 5.87 -8.42 9.84
CA GLU A 67 4.46 -8.27 10.22
C GLU A 67 4.15 -6.83 10.65
N ASP A 68 5.11 -6.14 11.27
CA ASP A 68 5.01 -4.72 11.56
C ASP A 68 4.97 -3.89 10.25
N ALA A 69 5.86 -4.18 9.31
CA ALA A 69 5.86 -3.53 7.99
C ALA A 69 4.53 -3.70 7.25
N LYS A 70 3.92 -4.89 7.31
CA LYS A 70 2.58 -5.12 6.74
C LYS A 70 1.52 -4.23 7.38
N HIS A 71 1.46 -4.17 8.72
CA HIS A 71 0.48 -3.34 9.41
C HIS A 71 0.68 -1.85 9.08
N GLN A 72 1.92 -1.37 9.09
CA GLN A 72 2.21 0.03 8.75
C GLN A 72 1.76 0.38 7.32
N ILE A 73 2.02 -0.48 6.32
CA ILE A 73 1.54 -0.25 4.95
C ILE A 73 0.01 -0.24 4.88
N GLU A 74 -0.66 -1.14 5.61
CA GLU A 74 -2.12 -1.16 5.67
C GLU A 74 -2.69 0.11 6.30
N ASP A 75 -2.10 0.59 7.39
CA ASP A 75 -2.51 1.84 8.05
C ASP A 75 -2.30 3.05 7.13
N MET A 76 -1.17 3.11 6.41
CA MET A 76 -0.91 4.18 5.42
C MET A 76 -1.94 4.21 4.29
N LEU A 77 -2.37 3.04 3.81
CA LEU A 77 -3.43 2.94 2.79
C LEU A 77 -4.78 3.41 3.34
N ILE A 78 -5.12 3.04 4.58
CA ILE A 78 -6.36 3.48 5.25
C ILE A 78 -6.37 5.00 5.41
N ASP A 79 -5.26 5.58 5.91
CA ASP A 79 -5.13 7.03 6.09
C ASP A 79 -5.27 7.76 4.75
N HIS A 80 -4.60 7.26 3.70
CA HIS A 80 -4.73 7.82 2.35
C HIS A 80 -6.17 7.82 1.83
N TRP A 81 -6.89 6.71 1.94
CA TRP A 81 -8.27 6.65 1.48
C TRP A 81 -9.22 7.52 2.33
N ASN A 82 -8.96 7.67 3.63
CA ASN A 82 -9.71 8.61 4.47
C ASN A 82 -9.48 10.07 4.01
N ASP A 83 -8.23 10.44 3.71
CA ASP A 83 -7.92 11.77 3.15
C ASP A 83 -8.62 12.00 1.79
N GLU A 84 -8.68 10.97 0.94
CA GLU A 84 -9.42 11.04 -0.33
C GLU A 84 -10.93 11.22 -0.12
N ILE A 85 -11.52 10.50 0.85
CA ILE A 85 -12.92 10.67 1.24
C ILE A 85 -13.16 12.12 1.67
N ASP A 86 -12.36 12.64 2.60
CA ASP A 86 -12.48 14.01 3.10
C ASP A 86 -12.36 15.03 1.96
N TYR A 87 -11.41 14.84 1.04
CA TYR A 87 -11.25 15.70 -0.13
C TYR A 87 -12.50 15.67 -1.03
N LEU A 88 -13.04 14.49 -1.32
CA LEU A 88 -14.22 14.33 -2.17
C LEU A 88 -15.48 14.88 -1.51
N GLU A 89 -15.69 14.66 -0.21
CA GLU A 89 -16.80 15.24 0.54
C GLU A 89 -16.76 16.78 0.51
N ASN A 90 -15.59 17.38 0.73
CA ASN A 90 -15.40 18.83 0.63
C ASN A 90 -15.68 19.36 -0.79
N ARG A 91 -15.25 18.61 -1.83
CA ARG A 91 -15.51 18.96 -3.23
C ARG A 91 -16.99 18.90 -3.57
N ILE A 92 -17.72 17.88 -3.09
CA ILE A 92 -19.17 17.75 -3.28
C ILE A 92 -19.89 18.91 -2.59
N LYS A 93 -19.55 19.18 -1.32
CA LYS A 93 -20.14 20.30 -0.58
C LYS A 93 -19.94 21.62 -1.33
N SER A 94 -18.73 21.90 -1.79
CA SER A 94 -18.44 23.12 -2.55
C SER A 94 -19.17 23.19 -3.89
N PHE A 95 -19.52 22.05 -4.49
CA PHE A 95 -20.30 22.01 -5.73
C PHE A 95 -21.81 22.19 -5.48
N GLN A 96 -22.31 21.72 -4.32
CA GLN A 96 -23.71 21.83 -3.91
C GLN A 96 -24.05 23.16 -3.23
N ASP A 97 -23.05 23.81 -2.63
CA ASP A 97 -23.14 25.20 -2.17
C ASP A 97 -23.18 26.11 -3.42
N GLU A 98 -24.31 26.07 -4.14
CA GLU A 98 -24.74 27.13 -5.04
C GLU A 98 -24.96 28.40 -4.20
N GLU A 99 -24.51 29.55 -4.71
CA GLU A 99 -24.70 30.87 -4.10
C GLU A 99 -26.15 31.14 -3.63
#